data_AF-A0A510IV97-F1
#
_entry.id   AF-A0A510IV97-F1
#
_cell.length_a   1.000
_cell.length_b   1.000
_cell.length_c   1.000
_cell.angle_alpha   90.00
_cell.angle_beta   90.00
_cell.angle_gamma   90.00
#
_symmetry.space_group_name_H-M   'P 1'
#
loop_
_entity.id
_entity.type
_entity.pdbx_description
1 polymer ?
#
loop_
_entity_poly.entity_id
_entity_poly.type
_entity_poly.pdbx_seq_one_letter_code
_entity_poly.pdbx_strand_id
1 'polypeptide(L)'
;MDSLLDQVGGAKFVNRTVSEFYEAIGRHLSSYETCDHRKQQSRQAQFLNHALSEQPEPDRSSRASFLARGLNPALFDALLEYLEERLVELGFPWQLSTNLVQTASSLYGGCEQDLSIAC
;
A
#
# COMPACT_ATOMS: atom_id res chain seq x y z
N MET A 1 12.30 -5.87 -17.86
CA MET A 1 12.20 -4.59 -17.14
C MET A 1 11.73 -4.97 -15.76
N ASP A 2 12.54 -4.75 -14.73
CA ASP A 2 12.20 -5.15 -13.37
C ASP A 2 11.09 -4.24 -12.86
N SER A 3 10.01 -4.84 -12.32
CA SER A 3 8.92 -4.06 -11.75
C SER A 3 9.42 -3.23 -10.57
N LEU A 4 8.67 -2.19 -10.20
CA LEU A 4 8.94 -1.44 -8.97
C LEU A 4 8.99 -2.36 -7.74
N LEU A 5 8.14 -3.39 -7.72
CA LEU A 5 8.14 -4.44 -6.70
C LEU A 5 9.46 -5.24 -6.68
N ASP A 6 10.00 -5.61 -7.84
CA ASP A 6 11.26 -6.36 -7.93
C ASP A 6 12.45 -5.53 -7.41
N GLN A 7 12.44 -4.22 -7.64
CA GLN A 7 13.51 -3.31 -7.20
C GLN A 7 13.65 -3.22 -5.69
N VAL A 8 12.60 -3.53 -4.91
CA VAL A 8 12.60 -3.47 -3.44
C VAL A 8 12.62 -4.84 -2.76
N GLY A 9 12.88 -5.92 -3.50
CA GLY A 9 12.93 -7.27 -2.94
C GLY A 9 11.61 -8.04 -3.00
N GLY A 10 10.68 -7.61 -3.85
CA GLY A 10 9.50 -8.36 -4.22
C GLY A 10 8.36 -8.32 -3.20
N ALA A 11 7.35 -9.14 -3.43
CA ALA A 11 6.18 -9.23 -2.56
C ALA A 11 6.50 -9.58 -1.10
N LYS A 12 7.59 -10.31 -0.87
CA LYS A 12 8.07 -10.66 0.47
C LYS A 12 8.45 -9.41 1.27
N PHE A 13 9.10 -8.43 0.63
CA PHE A 13 9.46 -7.18 1.27
C PHE A 13 8.21 -6.40 1.68
N VAL A 14 7.27 -6.19 0.73
CA VAL A 14 6.02 -5.46 0.97
C VAL A 14 5.22 -6.10 2.10
N ASN A 15 5.00 -7.41 2.05
CA ASN A 15 4.22 -8.12 3.07
C ASN A 15 4.85 -8.00 4.47
N ARG A 16 6.18 -8.01 4.54
CA ARG A 16 6.91 -7.83 5.78
C ARG A 16 6.76 -6.40 6.30
N THR A 17 6.99 -5.39 5.48
CA THR A 17 6.87 -3.98 5.87
C THR A 17 5.45 -3.65 6.35
N VAL A 18 4.42 -4.14 5.65
CA VAL A 18 3.02 -3.98 6.08
C VAL A 18 2.80 -4.67 7.44
N SER A 19 3.35 -5.86 7.65
CA SER A 19 3.23 -6.54 8.96
C SER A 19 3.94 -5.77 10.07
N GLU A 20 5.16 -5.26 9.82
CA GLU A 20 5.92 -4.42 10.75
C GLU A 20 5.16 -3.13 11.10
N PHE A 21 4.50 -2.50 10.13
CA PHE A 21 3.63 -1.33 10.34
C PHE A 21 2.47 -1.65 11.31
N TYR A 22 1.72 -2.72 11.06
CA TYR A 22 0.58 -3.10 11.92
C TYR A 22 1.01 -3.52 13.32
N GLU A 23 2.16 -4.17 13.44
CA GLU A 23 2.78 -4.47 14.75
C GLU A 23 3.21 -3.20 15.49
N ALA A 24 3.74 -2.20 14.78
CA ALA A 24 4.19 -0.95 15.37
C ALA A 24 3.01 -0.13 15.91
N ILE A 25 1.99 0.13 15.09
CA ILE A 25 0.82 0.93 15.51
C ILE A 25 -0.02 0.18 16.56
N GLY A 26 -0.10 -1.15 16.46
CA GLY A 26 -0.91 -1.98 17.36
C GLY A 26 -0.44 -1.94 18.82
N ARG A 27 0.83 -1.60 19.08
CA ARG A 27 1.36 -1.44 20.46
C ARG A 27 0.80 -0.21 21.18
N HIS A 28 0.25 0.74 20.43
CA HIS A 28 -0.20 2.03 20.95
C HIS A 28 -1.73 2.18 20.94
N LEU A 29 -2.45 1.16 20.47
CA LEU A 29 -3.89 1.22 20.24
C LEU A 29 -4.64 0.19 21.10
N SER A 30 -5.86 0.52 21.47
CA SER A 30 -6.75 -0.38 22.21
C SER A 30 -7.25 -1.56 21.36
N SER A 31 -7.80 -2.57 22.02
CA SER A 31 -8.43 -3.71 21.32
C SER A 31 -9.60 -3.31 20.43
N TYR A 32 -10.29 -2.21 20.75
CA TYR A 32 -11.37 -1.68 19.93
C TYR A 32 -10.83 -1.06 18.63
N GLU A 33 -9.78 -0.24 18.75
CA GLU A 33 -9.13 0.41 17.61
C GLU A 33 -8.42 -0.58 16.68
N THR A 34 -7.95 -1.70 17.23
CA THR A 34 -7.23 -2.74 16.47
C THR A 34 -8.15 -3.85 15.92
N CYS A 35 -9.47 -3.78 16.14
CA CYS A 35 -10.36 -4.93 15.95
C CYS A 35 -10.41 -5.45 14.50
N ASP A 36 -10.15 -4.58 13.53
CA ASP A 36 -10.15 -4.84 12.10
C ASP A 36 -8.78 -4.69 11.43
N HIS A 37 -7.71 -4.47 12.22
CA HIS A 37 -6.33 -4.35 11.73
C HIS A 37 -5.89 -5.55 10.90
N ARG A 38 -6.18 -6.78 11.33
CA ARG A 38 -5.81 -7.98 10.56
C ARG A 38 -6.42 -8.00 9.16
N LYS A 39 -7.65 -7.50 9.02
CA LYS A 39 -8.33 -7.39 7.74
C LYS A 39 -7.71 -6.28 6.89
N GLN A 40 -7.43 -5.12 7.49
CA GLN A 40 -6.78 -4.00 6.80
C GLN A 40 -5.36 -4.36 6.35
N GLN A 41 -4.56 -5.01 7.19
CA GLN A 41 -3.23 -5.53 6.87
C GLN A 41 -3.24 -6.39 5.60
N SER A 42 -4.11 -7.39 5.54
CA SER A 42 -4.21 -8.28 4.38
C SER A 42 -4.59 -7.52 3.10
N ARG A 43 -5.56 -6.61 3.19
CA ARG A 43 -6.04 -5.84 2.03
C ARG A 43 -5.01 -4.85 1.52
N GLN A 44 -4.40 -4.08 2.42
CA GLN A 44 -3.38 -3.10 2.06
C GLN A 44 -2.14 -3.78 1.49
N ALA A 45 -1.74 -4.94 2.03
CA ALA A 45 -0.68 -5.74 1.43
C ALA A 45 -1.03 -6.19 0.00
N GLN A 46 -2.24 -6.73 -0.23
CA GLN A 46 -2.67 -7.13 -1.58
C GLN A 46 -2.71 -5.95 -2.55
N PHE A 47 -3.21 -4.80 -2.11
CA PHE A 47 -3.27 -3.59 -2.92
C PHE A 47 -1.86 -3.08 -3.27
N LEU A 48 -0.95 -2.96 -2.30
CA LEU A 48 0.43 -2.54 -2.56
C LEU A 48 1.17 -3.50 -3.49
N ASN A 49 1.03 -4.81 -3.28
CA ASN A 49 1.63 -5.79 -4.19
C ASN A 49 1.10 -5.62 -5.61
N HIS A 50 -0.20 -5.40 -5.78
CA HIS A 50 -0.79 -5.13 -7.09
C HIS A 50 -0.22 -3.86 -7.71
N ALA A 51 -0.30 -2.74 -6.98
CA ALA A 51 0.15 -1.42 -7.43
C ALA A 51 1.63 -1.41 -7.86
N LEU A 52 2.48 -2.14 -7.14
CA LEU A 52 3.92 -2.16 -7.40
C LEU A 52 4.33 -3.25 -8.40
N SER A 53 3.49 -4.27 -8.59
CA SER A 53 3.74 -5.37 -9.55
C SER A 53 3.45 -4.98 -11.00
N GLU A 54 2.74 -3.87 -11.22
CA GLU A 54 2.15 -3.60 -12.53
C GLU A 54 3.22 -3.40 -13.63
N GLN A 55 3.23 -4.36 -14.57
CA GLN A 55 3.16 -4.03 -15.99
C GLN A 55 1.89 -3.21 -16.24
N PRO A 56 1.87 -2.29 -17.23
CA PRO A 56 0.76 -1.38 -17.44
C PRO A 56 -0.52 -2.17 -17.79
N GLU A 57 -1.33 -2.48 -16.78
CA GLU A 57 -2.77 -2.62 -16.99
C GLU A 57 -3.31 -1.24 -17.35
N PRO A 58 -4.39 -1.13 -18.14
CA PRO A 58 -5.01 0.17 -18.35
C PRO A 58 -5.33 0.75 -16.96
N ASP A 59 -4.99 2.04 -16.76
CA ASP A 59 -4.96 2.83 -15.50
C ASP A 59 -6.21 2.73 -14.58
N ARG A 60 -7.18 1.89 -14.93
CA ARG A 60 -8.45 1.60 -14.25
C ARG A 60 -8.81 0.11 -14.39
N SER A 61 -8.03 -0.77 -13.77
CA SER A 61 -8.43 -2.18 -13.68
C SER A 61 -9.55 -2.36 -12.66
N SER A 62 -10.58 -3.14 -13.00
CA SER A 62 -11.63 -3.53 -12.05
C SER A 62 -11.06 -4.21 -10.80
N ARG A 63 -9.88 -4.82 -10.94
CA ARG A 63 -9.11 -5.42 -9.87
C ARG A 63 -8.58 -4.38 -8.88
N ALA A 64 -7.95 -3.29 -9.34
CA ALA A 64 -7.46 -2.22 -8.46
C ALA A 64 -8.61 -1.62 -7.63
N SER A 65 -9.73 -1.29 -8.29
CA SER A 65 -10.92 -0.77 -7.61
C SER A 65 -11.49 -1.76 -6.59
N PHE A 66 -11.52 -3.05 -6.93
CA PHE A 66 -11.97 -4.09 -6.01
C PHE A 66 -11.06 -4.22 -4.78
N LEU A 67 -9.74 -4.14 -4.96
CA LEU A 67 -8.76 -4.21 -3.87
C LEU A 67 -8.76 -2.96 -2.99
N ALA A 68 -8.94 -1.78 -3.58
CA ALA A 68 -9.07 -0.51 -2.86
C ALA A 68 -10.35 -0.45 -2.00
N ARG A 69 -11.42 -1.14 -2.42
CA ARG A 69 -12.70 -1.08 -1.73
C ARG A 69 -12.61 -1.55 -0.27
N GLY A 70 -12.93 -0.63 0.64
CA GLY A 70 -12.97 -0.90 2.08
C GLY A 70 -11.61 -0.86 2.77
N LEU A 71 -10.57 -0.35 2.08
CA LEU A 71 -9.38 0.16 2.76
C LEU A 71 -9.77 1.34 3.65
N ASN A 72 -9.13 1.43 4.81
CA ASN A 72 -9.20 2.64 5.63
C ASN A 72 -8.19 3.66 5.06
N PRO A 73 -8.64 4.82 4.55
CA PRO A 73 -7.75 5.80 3.91
C PRO A 73 -6.65 6.29 4.85
N ALA A 74 -6.98 6.63 6.10
CA ALA A 74 -6.02 7.14 7.07
C ALA A 74 -4.94 6.09 7.43
N LEU A 75 -5.33 4.82 7.56
CA LEU A 75 -4.35 3.74 7.77
C LEU A 75 -3.51 3.49 6.52
N PHE A 76 -4.05 3.72 5.33
CA PHE A 76 -3.31 3.53 4.08
C PHE A 76 -2.28 4.64 3.87
N ASP A 77 -2.66 5.90 4.12
CA ASP A 77 -1.73 7.04 4.06
C ASP A 77 -0.58 6.85 5.08
N ALA A 78 -0.90 6.49 6.32
CA ALA A 78 0.11 6.20 7.34
C ALA A 78 1.02 5.03 6.97
N LEU A 79 0.49 3.99 6.29
CA LEU A 79 1.30 2.88 5.79
C LEU A 79 2.24 3.33 4.67
N LEU A 80 1.82 4.24 3.79
CA LEU A 80 2.66 4.77 2.72
C LEU A 80 3.81 5.63 3.27
N GLU A 81 3.53 6.48 4.25
CA GLU A 81 4.56 7.24 4.98
C GLU A 81 5.58 6.30 5.63
N TYR A 82 5.09 5.29 6.37
CA TYR A 82 5.94 4.27 6.99
C TYR A 82 6.79 3.52 5.95
N LEU A 83 6.22 3.18 4.79
CA LEU A 83 6.93 2.50 3.71
C LEU A 83 8.06 3.37 3.12
N GLU A 84 7.81 4.66 2.88
CA GLU A 84 8.83 5.58 2.34
C GLU A 84 10.02 5.71 3.29
N GLU A 85 9.75 5.97 4.57
CA GLU A 85 10.77 6.06 5.61
C GLU A 85 11.57 4.76 5.71
N ARG A 86 10.88 3.62 5.71
CA ARG A 86 11.52 2.30 5.80
C ARG A 86 12.45 2.02 4.64
N LEU A 87 12.08 2.42 3.42
CA LEU A 87 12.94 2.27 2.25
C LEU A 87 14.20 3.13 2.38
N VAL A 88 14.07 4.36 2.86
CA VAL A 88 15.22 5.25 3.09
C VAL A 88 16.14 4.68 4.18
N GLU A 89 15.59 4.17 5.30
CA GLU A 89 16.37 3.51 6.36
C GLU A 89 17.19 2.32 5.87
N LEU A 90 16.64 1.55 4.91
CA LEU A 90 17.30 0.38 4.33
C LEU A 90 18.31 0.74 3.22
N GLY A 91 18.49 2.04 2.95
CA GLY A 91 19.49 2.56 2.00
C GLY A 91 19.00 2.61 0.56
N PHE A 92 17.70 2.48 0.30
CA PHE A 92 17.16 2.72 -1.04
C PHE A 92 17.25 4.21 -1.41
N PRO A 93 17.51 4.55 -2.69
CA PRO A 93 17.55 5.94 -3.12
C PRO A 93 16.21 6.64 -2.88
N TRP A 94 16.25 7.88 -2.38
CA TRP A 94 15.06 8.70 -2.15
C TRP A 94 14.12 8.74 -3.37
N GLN A 95 14.66 8.94 -4.58
CA GLN A 95 13.83 8.99 -5.78
C GLN A 95 13.07 7.68 -6.04
N LEU A 96 13.65 6.53 -5.72
CA LEU A 96 12.99 5.24 -5.85
C LEU A 96 11.87 5.11 -4.80
N SER A 97 12.17 5.43 -3.54
CA SER A 97 11.19 5.40 -2.44
C SER A 97 9.97 6.28 -2.73
N THR A 98 10.20 7.52 -3.14
CA THR A 98 9.12 8.46 -3.49
C THR A 98 8.32 7.97 -4.70
N ASN A 99 8.97 7.44 -5.74
CA ASN A 99 8.27 6.92 -6.92
C ASN A 99 7.34 5.74 -6.57
N LEU A 100 7.80 4.83 -5.70
CA LEU A 100 7.00 3.70 -5.22
C LEU A 100 5.73 4.16 -4.51
N VAL A 101 5.87 5.10 -3.57
CA VAL A 101 4.75 5.63 -2.82
C VAL A 101 3.81 6.43 -3.71
N GLN A 102 4.34 7.26 -4.61
CA GLN A 102 3.53 8.00 -5.58
C GLN A 102 2.74 7.07 -6.50
N THR A 103 3.33 5.95 -6.94
CA THR A 103 2.65 4.96 -7.78
C THR A 103 1.46 4.36 -7.04
N ALA A 104 1.66 3.88 -5.81
CA ALA A 104 0.60 3.29 -5.00
C ALA A 104 -0.49 4.32 -4.63
N SER A 105 -0.09 5.54 -4.26
CA SER A 105 -1.01 6.64 -3.92
C SER A 105 -1.86 7.06 -5.13
N SER A 106 -1.24 7.19 -6.31
CA SER A 106 -1.95 7.58 -7.54
C SER A 106 -2.99 6.54 -7.95
N LEU A 107 -2.64 5.25 -7.91
CA LEU A 107 -3.59 4.17 -8.20
C LEU A 107 -4.76 4.17 -7.20
N TYR A 108 -4.47 4.37 -5.91
CA TYR A 108 -5.50 4.42 -4.87
C TYR A 108 -6.44 5.61 -5.06
N GLY A 109 -5.90 6.80 -5.31
CA GLY A 109 -6.68 8.01 -5.59
C GLY A 109 -7.56 7.88 -6.83
N GLY A 110 -7.08 7.20 -7.88
CA GLY A 110 -7.89 6.87 -9.06
C GLY A 110 -9.07 5.96 -8.74
N CYS A 111 -8.86 4.94 -7.89
CA CYS A 111 -9.93 4.03 -7.45
C CYS A 111 -11.00 4.74 -6.61
N GLU A 112 -10.61 5.66 -5.72
CA GLU A 112 -11.55 6.43 -4.90
C GLU A 112 -12.44 7.36 -5.75
N GLN A 113 -11.88 7.98 -6.80
CA GLN A 113 -12.64 8.80 -7.75
C GLN A 113 -13.68 7.97 -8.50
N ASP A 114 -13.33 6.78 -8.99
CA ASP A 114 -14.27 5.90 -9.69
C ASP A 114 -15.40 5.41 -8.75
N LEU A 115 -15.09 5.12 -7.48
CA LEU A 115 -16.10 4.77 -6.48
C LEU A 115 -17.07 5.93 -6.18
N SER A 116 -16.57 7.17 -6.16
CA SER A 116 -17.38 8.36 -5.93
C SER A 116 -18.33 8.69 -7.08
N ILE A 117 -18.01 8.31 -8.33
CA ILE A 117 -18.84 8.58 -9.52
C ILE A 117 -19.92 7.51 -9.70
N ALA A 118 -19.75 6.32 -9.13
CA ALA A 118 -20.68 5.19 -9.25
C ALA A 118 -21.88 5.24 -8.27
N CYS A 119 -22.03 6.33 -7.51
CA CYS A 119 -23.10 6.55 -6.52
C CYS A 119 -24.01 7.71 -6.96
#